data_AF-A0A962I7Y0-F1
#
_entry.id   AF-A0A962I7Y0-F1
#
_cell.length_a   1.000
_cell.length_b   1.000
_cell.length_c   1.000
_cell.angle_alpha   90.00
_cell.angle_beta   90.00
_cell.angle_gamma   90.00
#
_symmetry.space_group_name_H-M   'P 1'
#
loop_
_entity.id
_entity.type
_entity.pdbx_description
1 polymer ?
#
loop_
_entity_poly.entity_id
_entity_poly.type
_entity_poly.pdbx_seq_one_letter_code
_entity_poly.pdbx_strand_id
1 'polypeptide(L)'
;MARDVEFAAKDLPLKEDVGLLGHLIGDVLADQLGRDFLAFTEQVRQRAIARRRNGDGQLDDLDELLDGLDQPRASELVRAFSAYFQVVNLAEQVHRIRRRRDYQRQGASPQPGGFDAVLQTMAADGVSAAQVRQTLGHLCLEPVFTAHPTEATRRSILEKEQELVRLLVSRLDPGRTPEEDRAQVERMRLLVTTTWQTAEYSPVRPLVEEEREHVLYY
;
A
#
# COMPACT_ATOMS: atom_id res chain seq x y z
N MET A 1 -22.31 20.33 -1.91
CA MET A 1 -21.31 20.64 -0.87
C MET A 1 -20.42 19.42 -0.70
N ALA A 2 -19.18 19.48 -1.16
CA ALA A 2 -18.22 18.41 -0.93
C ALA A 2 -18.01 18.31 0.59
N ARG A 3 -18.32 17.17 1.20
CA ARG A 3 -17.84 16.88 2.55
C ARG A 3 -16.32 16.85 2.45
N ASP A 4 -15.68 17.90 2.97
CA ASP A 4 -14.26 17.89 3.22
C ASP A 4 -14.01 16.73 4.17
N VAL A 5 -13.20 15.76 3.73
CA VAL A 5 -12.88 14.61 4.57
C VAL A 5 -11.95 15.14 5.65
N GLU A 6 -12.50 15.39 6.84
CA GLU A 6 -11.71 15.80 7.99
C GLU A 6 -10.85 14.60 8.42
N PHE A 7 -9.56 14.66 8.08
CA PHE A 7 -8.61 13.65 8.51
C PHE A 7 -8.29 13.89 9.98
N ALA A 8 -8.40 12.85 10.80
CA ALA A 8 -7.91 12.92 12.18
C ALA A 8 -6.41 13.27 12.15
N ALA A 9 -5.92 14.05 13.12
CA ALA A 9 -4.52 14.48 13.15
C ALA A 9 -3.52 13.31 13.06
N LYS A 10 -3.92 12.14 13.59
CA LYS A 10 -3.16 10.89 13.52
C LYS A 10 -2.99 10.34 12.09
N ASP A 11 -3.80 10.75 11.12
CA ASP A 11 -3.82 10.25 9.74
C ASP A 11 -3.26 11.25 8.73
N LEU A 12 -2.89 12.46 9.17
CA LEU A 12 -2.20 13.46 8.34
C LEU A 12 -0.89 12.92 7.72
N PRO A 13 -0.01 12.26 8.50
CA PRO A 13 1.07 11.42 8.00
C PRO A 13 0.77 10.54 6.78
N LEU A 14 -0.35 9.81 6.82
CA LEU A 14 -0.74 8.90 5.73
C LEU A 14 -1.13 9.69 4.50
N LYS A 15 -1.88 10.79 4.68
CA LYS A 15 -2.26 11.68 3.59
C LYS A 15 -1.04 12.28 2.89
N GLU A 16 -0.01 12.66 3.65
CA GLU A 16 1.25 13.17 3.10
C GLU A 16 1.99 12.10 2.29
N ASP A 17 2.12 10.87 2.81
CA ASP A 17 2.78 9.76 2.10
C ASP A 17 2.02 9.39 0.82
N VAL A 18 0.69 9.27 0.89
CA VAL A 18 -0.18 9.03 -0.29
C VAL A 18 -0.05 10.17 -1.31
N GLY A 19 -0.03 11.41 -0.82
CA GLY A 19 0.18 12.59 -1.66
C GLY A 19 1.51 12.51 -2.39
N LEU A 20 2.62 12.33 -1.67
CA LEU A 20 3.96 12.23 -2.25
C LEU A 20 4.05 11.14 -3.31
N LEU A 21 3.65 9.91 -2.98
CA LEU A 21 3.73 8.79 -3.91
C LEU A 21 2.80 8.97 -5.11
N GLY A 22 1.61 9.55 -4.90
CA GLY A 22 0.68 9.88 -5.97
C GLY A 22 1.25 10.91 -6.95
N HIS A 23 1.97 11.93 -6.47
CA HIS A 23 2.68 12.87 -7.34
C HIS A 23 3.81 12.17 -8.11
N LEU A 24 4.59 11.31 -7.47
CA LEU A 24 5.66 10.56 -8.14
C LEU A 24 5.12 9.66 -9.26
N ILE A 25 4.02 8.96 -9.04
CA ILE A 25 3.34 8.18 -10.09
C ILE A 25 2.84 9.11 -11.20
N GLY A 26 2.23 10.23 -10.85
CA GLY A 26 1.76 11.22 -11.82
C GLY A 26 2.88 11.74 -12.71
N ASP A 27 4.03 12.08 -12.14
CA ASP A 27 5.22 12.52 -12.88
C ASP A 27 5.71 11.42 -13.83
N VAL A 28 5.78 10.17 -13.37
CA VAL A 28 6.17 9.02 -14.20
C VAL A 28 5.20 8.81 -15.37
N LEU A 29 3.89 8.91 -15.14
CA LEU A 29 2.88 8.81 -16.20
C LEU A 29 3.00 9.97 -17.19
N ALA A 30 3.19 11.20 -16.71
CA ALA A 30 3.36 12.37 -17.57
C ALA A 30 4.63 12.28 -18.43
N ASP A 31 5.73 11.78 -17.86
CA ASP A 31 7.01 11.64 -18.56
C ASP A 31 6.97 10.55 -19.65
N GLN A 32 6.20 9.49 -19.44
CA GLN A 32 6.24 8.31 -20.31
C GLN A 32 5.06 8.18 -21.27
N LEU A 33 3.86 8.59 -20.84
CA LEU A 33 2.62 8.52 -21.62
C LEU A 33 2.09 9.91 -22.00
N GLY A 34 2.72 10.98 -21.49
CA GLY A 34 2.35 12.35 -21.78
C GLY A 34 1.34 12.95 -20.78
N ARG A 35 1.31 14.28 -20.73
CA ARG A 35 0.42 15.03 -19.82
C ARG A 35 -1.06 14.83 -20.13
N ASP A 36 -1.41 14.60 -21.39
CA ASP A 36 -2.79 14.34 -21.80
C ASP A 36 -3.31 13.01 -21.23
N PHE A 37 -2.46 11.98 -21.18
CA PHE A 37 -2.81 10.71 -20.57
C PHE A 37 -2.99 10.83 -19.05
N LEU A 38 -2.10 11.57 -18.37
CA LEU A 38 -2.25 11.85 -16.94
C LEU A 38 -3.56 12.61 -16.68
N ALA A 39 -3.86 13.66 -17.46
CA ALA A 39 -5.09 14.43 -17.33
C ALA A 39 -6.33 13.54 -17.54
N PHE A 40 -6.30 12.66 -18.54
CA PHE A 40 -7.36 11.68 -18.77
C PHE A 40 -7.54 10.72 -17.58
N THR A 41 -6.45 10.17 -17.04
CA THR A 41 -6.48 9.29 -15.86
C THR A 41 -7.10 9.99 -14.65
N GLU A 42 -6.75 11.25 -14.42
CA GLU A 42 -7.33 12.06 -13.35
C GLU A 42 -8.82 12.35 -13.56
N GLN A 43 -9.26 12.57 -14.80
CA GLN A 43 -10.69 12.72 -15.12
C GLN A 43 -11.47 11.43 -14.79
N VAL A 44 -10.95 10.27 -15.19
CA VAL A 44 -11.54 8.97 -14.85
C VAL A 44 -11.62 8.80 -13.32
N ARG A 45 -10.54 9.11 -12.59
CA ARG A 45 -10.49 9.03 -11.12
C ARG A 45 -11.54 9.92 -10.46
N GLN A 46 -11.67 11.17 -10.91
CA GLN A 46 -12.63 12.14 -10.36
C GLN A 46 -14.08 11.70 -10.59
N ARG A 47 -14.41 11.23 -11.80
CA ARG A 47 -15.75 10.73 -12.15
C ARG A 47 -16.09 9.47 -11.36
N ALA A 48 -15.15 8.54 -11.19
CA ALA A 48 -15.34 7.36 -10.35
C ALA A 48 -15.62 7.72 -8.88
N ILE A 49 -14.90 8.70 -8.32
CA ILE A 49 -15.15 9.20 -6.96
C ILE A 49 -16.52 9.88 -6.86
N ALA A 50 -16.90 10.69 -7.85
CA ALA A 50 -18.19 11.36 -7.88
C ALA A 50 -19.35 10.34 -7.92
N ARG A 51 -19.27 9.32 -8.79
CA ARG A 51 -20.23 8.22 -8.88
C ARG A 51 -20.39 7.51 -7.54
N ARG A 52 -19.28 7.16 -6.87
CA ARG A 52 -19.33 6.53 -5.54
C ARG A 52 -20.00 7.40 -4.47
N ARG A 53 -19.83 8.73 -4.54
CA ARG A 53 -20.39 9.67 -3.55
C ARG A 53 -21.86 10.01 -3.79
N ASN A 54 -22.25 10.15 -5.05
CA ASN A 54 -23.57 10.63 -5.45
C ASN A 54 -24.56 9.48 -5.72
N GLY A 55 -24.08 8.22 -5.79
CA GLY A 55 -24.86 7.05 -6.17
C GLY A 55 -25.00 6.90 -7.68
N ASP A 56 -25.60 5.79 -8.11
CA ASP A 56 -25.80 5.39 -9.51
C ASP A 56 -26.79 6.28 -10.31
N GLY A 57 -27.07 7.51 -9.86
CA GLY A 57 -27.90 8.46 -10.62
C GLY A 57 -27.15 9.21 -11.73
N GLN A 58 -25.83 9.08 -11.77
CA GLN A 58 -24.93 9.80 -12.69
C GLN A 58 -23.99 8.80 -13.38
N LEU A 59 -24.57 7.74 -13.95
CA LEU A 59 -23.87 6.63 -14.59
C LEU A 59 -23.26 7.02 -15.95
N ASP A 60 -23.92 7.90 -16.69
CA ASP A 60 -23.61 8.12 -18.10
C ASP A 60 -22.23 8.76 -18.34
N ASP A 61 -21.76 9.66 -17.46
CA ASP A 61 -20.53 10.43 -17.72
C ASP A 61 -19.23 9.60 -17.59
N LEU A 62 -19.20 8.56 -16.74
CA LEU A 62 -18.01 7.69 -16.66
C LEU A 62 -18.02 6.66 -17.78
N ASP A 63 -19.17 6.07 -18.06
CA ASP A 63 -19.29 5.04 -19.08
C ASP A 63 -19.01 5.64 -20.46
N GLU A 64 -19.53 6.83 -20.78
CA GLU A 64 -19.21 7.60 -22.00
C GLU A 64 -17.71 7.94 -22.13
N LEU A 65 -17.03 8.25 -21.02
CA LEU A 65 -15.59 8.55 -21.04
C LEU A 65 -14.76 7.32 -21.44
N LEU A 66 -15.27 6.12 -21.14
CA LEU A 66 -14.59 4.87 -21.37
C LEU A 66 -15.01 4.21 -22.71
N ASP A 67 -16.19 4.54 -23.25
CA ASP A 67 -16.82 3.89 -24.42
C ASP A 67 -16.06 4.05 -25.77
N GLY A 68 -14.94 4.76 -25.77
CA GLY A 68 -14.08 4.95 -26.95
C GLY A 68 -12.62 4.53 -26.75
N LEU A 69 -12.28 3.89 -25.63
CA LEU A 69 -10.91 3.46 -25.37
C LEU A 69 -10.51 2.28 -26.26
N ASP A 70 -9.44 2.44 -27.02
CA ASP A 70 -8.80 1.31 -27.67
C ASP A 70 -8.11 0.40 -26.64
N GLN A 71 -7.87 -0.85 -27.02
CA GLN A 71 -7.27 -1.84 -26.13
C GLN A 71 -5.92 -1.39 -25.52
N PRO A 72 -4.99 -0.75 -26.27
CA PRO A 72 -3.75 -0.24 -25.71
C PRO A 72 -3.97 0.80 -24.61
N ARG A 73 -4.80 1.84 -24.84
CA ARG A 73 -5.03 2.88 -23.82
C ARG A 73 -5.82 2.35 -22.64
N ALA A 74 -6.76 1.42 -22.85
CA ALA A 74 -7.45 0.75 -21.75
C ALA A 74 -6.46 -0.01 -20.86
N SER A 75 -5.49 -0.70 -21.47
CA SER A 75 -4.44 -1.43 -20.74
C SER A 75 -3.53 -0.50 -19.95
N GLU A 76 -3.13 0.64 -20.54
CA GLU A 76 -2.35 1.68 -19.84
C GLU A 76 -3.11 2.28 -18.67
N LEU A 77 -4.42 2.55 -18.84
CA LEU A 77 -5.29 3.09 -17.80
C LEU A 77 -5.42 2.11 -16.62
N VAL A 78 -5.65 0.84 -16.90
CA VAL A 78 -5.70 -0.21 -15.87
C VAL A 78 -4.38 -0.26 -15.11
N ARG A 79 -3.24 -0.27 -15.81
CA ARG A 79 -1.93 -0.26 -15.17
C ARG A 79 -1.70 0.99 -14.31
N ALA A 80 -2.11 2.16 -14.79
CA ALA A 80 -1.98 3.40 -14.04
C ALA A 80 -2.74 3.31 -12.70
N PHE A 81 -3.98 2.84 -12.72
CA PHE A 81 -4.75 2.63 -11.50
C PHE A 81 -4.16 1.56 -10.58
N SER A 82 -3.69 0.43 -11.13
CA SER A 82 -2.99 -0.59 -10.34
C SER A 82 -1.78 0.00 -9.61
N ALA A 83 -0.95 0.79 -10.30
CA ALA A 83 0.21 1.44 -9.71
C ALA A 83 -0.20 2.47 -8.63
N TYR A 84 -1.27 3.23 -8.85
CA TYR A 84 -1.83 4.12 -7.81
C TYR A 84 -2.30 3.34 -6.57
N PHE A 85 -3.01 2.22 -6.74
CA PHE A 85 -3.46 1.41 -5.62
C PHE A 85 -2.29 0.77 -4.86
N GLN A 86 -1.27 0.31 -5.58
CA GLN A 86 -0.05 -0.25 -4.99
C GLN A 86 0.63 0.77 -4.08
N VAL A 87 0.83 2.01 -4.53
CA VAL A 87 1.48 3.03 -3.69
C VAL A 87 0.62 3.46 -2.49
N VAL A 88 -0.71 3.47 -2.64
CA VAL A 88 -1.62 3.72 -1.51
C VAL A 88 -1.48 2.61 -0.46
N ASN A 89 -1.46 1.35 -0.89
CA ASN A 89 -1.28 0.21 0.01
C ASN A 89 0.07 0.28 0.76
N LEU A 90 1.14 0.68 0.08
CA LEU A 90 2.46 0.88 0.70
C LEU A 90 2.43 2.00 1.74
N ALA A 91 1.80 3.15 1.41
CA ALA A 91 1.64 4.25 2.36
C ALA A 91 0.83 3.82 3.60
N GLU A 92 -0.25 3.05 3.42
CA GLU A 92 -1.02 2.49 4.54
C GLU A 92 -0.19 1.54 5.40
N GLN A 93 0.64 0.69 4.78
CA GLN A 93 1.52 -0.24 5.49
C GLN A 93 2.53 0.53 6.35
N VAL A 94 3.18 1.56 5.80
CA VAL A 94 4.11 2.43 6.53
C VAL A 94 3.37 3.16 7.66
N HIS A 95 2.16 3.64 7.41
CA HIS A 95 1.35 4.29 8.43
C HIS A 95 1.04 3.36 9.60
N ARG A 96 0.71 2.08 9.34
CA ARG A 96 0.53 1.07 10.41
C ARG A 96 1.80 0.92 11.25
N ILE A 97 2.98 0.91 10.63
CA ILE A 97 4.27 0.87 11.35
C ILE A 97 4.44 2.13 12.21
N ARG A 98 4.16 3.31 11.65
CA ARG A 98 4.23 4.61 12.34
C ARG A 98 3.32 4.62 13.58
N ARG A 99 2.05 4.26 13.40
CA ARG A 99 1.04 4.17 14.47
C ARG A 99 1.46 3.20 15.58
N ARG A 100 2.03 2.05 15.24
CA ARG A 100 2.55 1.07 16.22
C ARG A 100 3.69 1.67 17.04
N ARG A 101 4.63 2.39 16.41
CA ARG A 101 5.75 3.05 17.11
C ARG A 101 5.27 4.16 18.04
N ASP A 102 4.34 5.00 17.58
CA ASP A 102 3.80 6.09 18.40
C ASP A 102 3.09 5.55 19.65
N TYR A 103 2.35 4.45 19.51
CA TYR A 103 1.71 3.76 20.62
C TYR A 103 2.72 3.27 21.66
N GLN A 104 3.79 2.62 21.20
CA GLN A 104 4.87 2.12 22.06
C GLN A 104 5.62 3.25 22.77
N ARG A 105 5.87 4.38 22.09
CA ARG A 105 6.55 5.56 22.66
C ARG A 105 5.74 6.26 23.75
N GLN A 106 4.42 6.30 23.59
CA GLN A 106 3.52 6.96 24.56
C GLN A 106 3.40 6.18 25.88
N GLY A 107 3.98 4.97 25.97
CA GLY A 107 3.82 4.11 27.15
C GLY A 107 2.35 3.77 27.42
N ALA A 108 1.51 3.85 26.38
CA ALA A 108 0.08 3.63 26.50
C ALA A 108 -0.19 2.21 26.99
N SER A 109 -1.34 2.01 27.67
CA SER A 109 -1.85 0.68 28.06
C SER A 109 -1.70 -0.32 26.91
N PRO A 110 -1.59 -1.64 27.12
CA PRO A 110 -1.46 -2.57 26.01
C PRO A 110 -2.49 -2.39 24.90
N GLN A 111 -2.07 -2.54 23.64
CA GLN A 111 -2.98 -2.44 22.50
C GLN A 111 -4.08 -3.51 22.63
N PRO A 112 -5.38 -3.15 22.55
CA PRO A 112 -6.46 -4.13 22.60
C PRO A 112 -6.23 -5.27 21.57
N GLY A 113 -6.28 -6.52 22.03
CA GLY A 113 -6.00 -7.70 21.21
C GLY A 113 -4.51 -8.01 20.99
N GLY A 114 -3.59 -7.17 21.47
CA GLY A 114 -2.16 -7.45 21.50
C GLY A 114 -1.76 -8.42 22.62
N PHE A 115 -0.58 -9.03 22.52
CA PHE A 115 -0.08 -10.01 23.49
C PHE A 115 -0.15 -9.51 24.94
N ASP A 116 0.35 -8.31 25.21
CA ASP A 116 0.36 -7.75 26.56
C ASP A 116 -1.07 -7.52 27.11
N ALA A 117 -2.01 -7.13 26.25
CA ALA A 117 -3.41 -6.93 26.65
C ALA A 117 -4.06 -8.26 27.00
N VAL A 118 -3.85 -9.28 26.18
CA VAL A 118 -4.35 -10.64 26.42
C VAL A 118 -3.78 -11.20 27.72
N LEU A 119 -2.48 -11.04 27.96
CA LEU A 119 -1.85 -11.50 29.21
C LEU A 119 -2.41 -10.77 30.44
N GLN A 120 -2.66 -9.46 30.34
CA GLN A 120 -3.28 -8.70 31.41
C GLN A 120 -4.73 -9.11 31.66
N THR A 121 -5.52 -9.33 30.61
CA THR A 121 -6.89 -9.86 30.72
C THR A 121 -6.89 -11.24 31.38
N MET A 122 -6.03 -12.15 30.93
CA MET A 122 -5.89 -13.48 31.52
C MET A 122 -5.51 -13.41 33.01
N ALA A 123 -4.58 -12.52 33.38
CA ALA A 123 -4.21 -12.32 34.77
C ALA A 123 -5.37 -11.75 35.62
N ALA A 124 -6.14 -10.80 35.07
CA ALA A 124 -7.33 -10.25 35.72
C ALA A 124 -8.44 -11.30 35.89
N ASP A 125 -8.56 -12.24 34.96
CA ASP A 125 -9.48 -13.38 35.02
C ASP A 125 -8.97 -14.53 35.92
N GLY A 126 -7.84 -14.33 36.62
CA GLY A 126 -7.29 -15.29 37.58
C GLY A 126 -6.47 -16.42 36.97
N VAL A 127 -6.10 -16.33 35.67
CA VAL A 127 -5.22 -17.32 35.04
C VAL A 127 -3.79 -17.11 35.55
N SER A 128 -3.23 -18.16 36.16
CA SER A 128 -1.87 -18.13 36.66
C SER A 128 -0.83 -18.19 35.53
N ALA A 129 0.35 -17.60 35.78
CA ALA A 129 1.47 -17.70 34.85
C ALA A 129 1.89 -19.15 34.56
N ALA A 130 1.65 -20.09 35.47
CA ALA A 130 1.91 -21.51 35.26
C ALA A 130 0.98 -22.11 34.20
N GLN A 131 -0.32 -21.77 34.26
CA GLN A 131 -1.30 -22.20 33.25
C GLN A 131 -0.98 -21.62 31.88
N VAL A 132 -0.60 -20.33 31.81
CA VAL A 132 -0.19 -19.70 30.54
C VAL A 132 1.03 -20.42 29.93
N ARG A 133 2.06 -20.71 30.74
CA ARG A 133 3.25 -21.44 30.28
C ARG A 133 2.91 -22.84 29.77
N GLN A 134 2.03 -23.56 30.46
CA GLN A 134 1.59 -24.88 30.02
C GLN A 134 0.88 -24.82 28.67
N THR A 135 -0.06 -23.88 28.50
CA THR A 135 -0.78 -23.69 27.23
C THR A 135 0.17 -23.31 26.09
N LEU A 136 1.11 -22.39 26.33
CA LEU A 136 2.13 -22.02 25.34
C LEU A 136 3.02 -23.21 24.94
N GLY A 137 3.29 -24.14 25.87
CA GLY A 137 4.04 -25.37 25.59
C GLY A 137 3.32 -26.35 24.66
N HIS A 138 2.01 -26.19 24.46
CA HIS A 138 1.20 -27.02 23.56
C HIS A 138 0.66 -26.24 22.35
N LEU A 139 0.88 -24.92 22.29
CA LEU A 139 0.40 -24.08 21.20
C LEU A 139 1.22 -24.35 19.94
N CYS A 140 0.57 -24.88 18.91
CA CYS A 140 1.14 -25.04 17.59
C CYS A 140 0.42 -24.11 16.62
N LEU A 141 1.19 -23.27 15.93
CA LEU A 141 0.72 -22.44 14.82
C LEU A 141 1.47 -22.90 13.58
N GLU A 142 0.76 -23.43 12.59
CA GLU A 142 1.32 -23.88 11.32
C GLU A 142 0.70 -23.05 10.18
N PRO A 143 1.32 -21.92 9.81
CA PRO A 143 0.89 -21.15 8.65
C PRO A 143 1.13 -21.98 7.39
N VAL A 144 0.08 -22.24 6.62
CA VAL A 144 0.19 -22.92 5.32
C VAL A 144 0.11 -21.85 4.24
N PHE A 145 1.23 -21.62 3.57
CA PHE A 145 1.27 -20.74 2.41
C PHE A 145 0.69 -21.46 1.19
N THR A 146 -0.25 -20.80 0.52
CA THR A 146 -0.85 -21.28 -0.72
C THR A 146 -0.38 -20.41 -1.88
N ALA A 147 -0.17 -21.00 -3.05
CA ALA A 147 0.04 -20.22 -4.27
C ALA A 147 -1.17 -19.29 -4.48
N HIS A 148 -0.92 -18.01 -4.76
CA HIS A 148 -1.98 -17.08 -5.09
C HIS A 148 -2.27 -17.17 -6.59
N PRO A 149 -3.46 -17.64 -7.01
CA PRO A 149 -3.73 -18.05 -8.40
C PRO A 149 -3.66 -16.90 -9.42
N THR A 150 -3.61 -15.65 -8.98
CA THR A 150 -3.59 -14.45 -9.82
C THR A 150 -2.46 -13.47 -9.54
N GLU A 151 -1.62 -13.69 -8.52
CA GLU A 151 -0.68 -12.67 -8.02
C GLU A 151 0.73 -13.21 -7.78
N ALA A 152 1.30 -13.90 -8.77
CA ALA A 152 2.74 -14.14 -8.76
C ALA A 152 3.49 -12.84 -9.13
N THR A 153 3.38 -11.82 -8.27
CA THR A 153 4.15 -10.57 -8.37
C THR A 153 5.63 -10.93 -8.42
N ARG A 154 6.35 -10.41 -9.42
CA ARG A 154 7.78 -10.72 -9.58
C ARG A 154 8.57 -10.34 -8.32
N ARG A 155 9.49 -11.20 -7.88
CA ARG A 155 10.40 -10.91 -6.75
C ARG A 155 11.07 -9.54 -6.86
N SER A 156 11.49 -9.17 -8.08
CA SER A 156 12.11 -7.87 -8.34
C SER A 156 11.21 -6.66 -8.07
N ILE A 157 9.88 -6.84 -8.05
CA ILE A 157 8.92 -5.80 -7.67
C ILE A 157 8.81 -5.76 -6.15
N LEU A 158 8.67 -6.92 -5.50
CA LEU A 158 8.63 -7.03 -4.04
C LEU A 158 9.88 -6.42 -3.37
N GLU A 159 11.07 -6.62 -3.96
CA GLU A 159 12.31 -6.02 -3.46
C GLU A 159 12.30 -4.48 -3.55
N LYS A 160 11.76 -3.93 -4.65
CA LYS A 160 11.62 -2.48 -4.83
C LYS A 160 10.57 -1.88 -3.90
N GLU A 161 9.47 -2.59 -3.67
CA GLU A 161 8.47 -2.20 -2.68
C GLU A 161 9.08 -2.17 -1.28
N GLN A 162 9.86 -3.18 -0.89
CA GLN A 162 10.56 -3.18 0.39
C GLN A 162 11.54 -2.01 0.51
N GLU A 163 12.27 -1.68 -0.57
CA GLU A 163 13.15 -0.51 -0.58
C GLU A 163 12.34 0.81 -0.43
N LEU A 164 11.21 0.93 -1.13
CA LEU A 164 10.33 2.08 -1.03
C LEU A 164 9.75 2.24 0.39
N VAL A 165 9.33 1.14 1.03
CA VAL A 165 8.90 1.11 2.44
C VAL A 165 10.02 1.57 3.35
N ARG A 166 11.27 1.11 3.15
CA ARG A 166 12.42 1.56 3.94
C ARG A 166 12.67 3.05 3.79
N LEU A 167 12.55 3.60 2.58
CA LEU A 167 12.70 5.04 2.33
C LEU A 167 11.55 5.86 2.95
N LEU A 168 10.32 5.33 3.00
CA LEU A 168 9.20 5.99 3.68
C LEU A 168 9.34 5.94 5.21
N VAL A 169 9.70 4.78 5.79
CA VAL A 169 9.94 4.63 7.24
C VAL A 169 11.15 5.45 7.69
N SER A 170 12.23 5.35 6.94
CA SER A 170 13.00 6.47 6.46
C SER A 170 12.69 7.83 7.07
N ARG A 171 11.87 8.56 6.32
CA ARG A 171 11.35 9.92 6.50
C ARG A 171 10.76 10.25 7.86
N LEU A 172 10.53 9.26 8.73
CA LEU A 172 10.11 9.48 10.11
C LEU A 172 11.21 10.05 11.01
N ASP A 173 12.47 9.96 10.59
CA ASP A 173 13.60 10.55 11.33
C ASP A 173 13.63 12.09 11.17
N PRO A 174 13.45 12.86 12.26
CA PRO A 174 13.42 14.32 12.22
C PRO A 174 14.81 14.95 12.02
N GLY A 175 15.89 14.18 12.05
CA GLY A 175 17.26 14.69 11.96
C GLY A 175 17.78 14.97 10.55
N ARG A 176 16.97 14.80 9.50
CA ARG A 176 17.43 14.91 8.11
C ARG A 176 17.64 16.33 7.63
N THR A 177 18.62 16.45 6.74
CA THR A 177 18.87 17.66 5.97
C THR A 177 17.96 17.74 4.73
N PRO A 178 17.68 18.94 4.21
CA PRO A 178 16.92 19.11 2.97
C PRO A 178 17.57 18.48 1.72
N GLU A 179 18.87 18.21 1.74
CA GLU A 179 19.56 17.52 0.64
C GLU A 179 19.32 16.01 0.69
N GLU A 180 19.39 15.40 1.87
CA GLU A 180 19.05 13.99 2.08
C GLU A 180 17.60 13.70 1.71
N ASP A 181 16.66 14.59 2.10
CA ASP A 181 15.25 14.43 1.74
C ASP A 181 15.03 14.47 0.22
N ARG A 182 15.70 15.38 -0.49
CA ARG A 182 15.65 15.44 -1.96
C ARG A 182 16.23 14.18 -2.59
N ALA A 183 17.39 13.72 -2.13
CA ALA A 183 18.01 12.50 -2.63
C ALA A 183 17.11 11.26 -2.42
N GLN A 184 16.38 11.18 -1.30
CA GLN A 184 15.42 10.12 -1.08
C GLN A 184 14.22 10.19 -2.03
N VAL A 185 13.65 11.38 -2.25
CA VAL A 185 12.53 11.55 -3.19
C VAL A 185 12.95 11.13 -4.61
N GLU A 186 14.15 11.51 -5.06
CA GLU A 186 14.68 11.05 -6.34
C GLU A 186 14.87 9.52 -6.39
N ARG A 187 15.35 8.91 -5.30
CA ARG A 187 15.45 7.45 -5.21
C ARG A 187 14.07 6.79 -5.26
N MET A 188 13.06 7.34 -4.58
CA MET A 188 11.68 6.86 -4.65
C MET A 188 11.14 6.98 -6.08
N ARG A 189 11.38 8.11 -6.76
CA ARG A 189 10.98 8.31 -8.16
C ARG A 189 11.61 7.25 -9.07
N LEU A 190 12.90 6.94 -8.88
CA LEU A 190 13.57 5.88 -9.63
C LEU A 190 12.92 4.51 -9.40
N LEU A 191 12.62 4.16 -8.14
CA LEU A 191 11.98 2.89 -7.82
C LEU A 191 10.58 2.79 -8.44
N VAL A 192 9.77 3.84 -8.30
CA VAL A 192 8.44 3.95 -8.90
C VAL A 192 8.52 3.82 -10.43
N THR A 193 9.44 4.54 -11.06
CA THR A 193 9.68 4.47 -12.51
C THR A 193 10.05 3.05 -12.95
N THR A 194 10.92 2.38 -12.19
CA THR A 194 11.40 1.04 -12.53
C THR A 194 10.29 0.00 -12.33
N THR A 195 9.50 0.11 -11.27
CA THR A 195 8.31 -0.73 -11.05
C THR A 195 7.32 -0.55 -12.20
N TRP A 196 7.01 0.69 -12.59
CA TRP A 196 6.14 0.98 -13.73
C TRP A 196 6.68 0.44 -15.06
N GLN A 197 7.99 0.45 -15.28
CA GLN A 197 8.61 -0.13 -16.48
C GLN A 197 8.73 -1.66 -16.43
N THR A 198 8.47 -2.27 -15.27
CA THR A 198 8.48 -3.72 -15.11
C THR A 198 7.05 -4.25 -15.25
N ALA A 199 6.84 -5.23 -16.14
CA ALA A 199 5.57 -5.94 -16.20
C ALA A 199 5.30 -6.64 -14.86
N GLU A 200 4.21 -6.24 -14.18
CA GLU A 200 3.75 -6.83 -12.92
C GLU A 200 3.41 -8.30 -13.08
N TYR A 201 2.75 -8.63 -14.20
CA TYR A 201 2.32 -9.98 -14.53
C TYR A 201 3.19 -10.55 -15.65
N SER A 202 3.64 -11.79 -15.48
CA SER A 202 4.20 -12.54 -16.59
C SER A 202 3.06 -12.90 -17.55
N PRO A 203 3.20 -12.66 -18.87
CA PRO A 203 2.22 -13.15 -19.85
C PRO A 203 2.22 -14.69 -19.96
N VAL A 204 3.22 -15.35 -19.35
CA VAL A 204 3.36 -16.80 -19.28
C VAL A 204 2.96 -17.25 -17.89
N ARG A 205 2.14 -18.30 -17.82
CA ARG A 205 1.77 -18.95 -16.55
C ARG A 205 3.04 -19.33 -15.78
N PRO A 206 3.17 -18.95 -14.49
CA PRO A 206 4.35 -19.28 -13.72
C PRO A 206 4.52 -20.79 -13.61
N LEU A 207 5.76 -21.24 -13.59
CA LEU A 207 6.11 -22.62 -13.27
C LEU A 207 5.88 -22.86 -11.77
N VAL A 208 5.60 -24.11 -11.38
CA VAL A 208 5.44 -24.49 -9.96
C VAL A 208 6.67 -24.11 -9.12
N GLU A 209 7.86 -24.16 -9.72
CA GLU A 209 9.10 -23.75 -9.08
C GLU A 209 9.12 -22.23 -8.78
N GLU A 210 8.61 -21.41 -9.69
CA GLU A 210 8.52 -19.96 -9.51
C GLU A 210 7.47 -19.60 -8.44
N GLU A 211 6.35 -20.34 -8.39
CA GLU A 211 5.36 -20.20 -7.31
C GLU A 211 5.96 -20.58 -5.95
N ARG A 212 6.79 -21.63 -5.90
CA ARG A 212 7.51 -22.03 -4.68
C ARG A 212 8.51 -20.96 -4.26
N GLU A 213 9.33 -20.44 -5.18
CA GLU A 213 10.27 -19.35 -4.88
C GLU A 213 9.57 -18.09 -4.39
N HIS A 214 8.41 -17.76 -4.96
CA HIS A 214 7.59 -16.64 -4.52
C HIS A 214 7.09 -16.85 -3.09
N VAL A 215 6.58 -18.03 -2.76
CA VAL A 215 6.16 -18.36 -1.39
C VAL A 215 7.33 -18.27 -0.41
N LEU A 216 8.52 -18.76 -0.79
CA LEU A 216 9.73 -18.72 0.05
C LEU A 216 10.29 -17.31 0.28
N TYR A 217 9.82 -16.30 -0.45
CA TYR A 217 10.24 -14.91 -0.24
C TYR A 217 9.64 -14.30 1.04
N TYR A 218 8.45 -14.76 1.46
CA TYR A 218 7.74 -14.27 2.64
C TYR A 218 8.18 -15.00 3.93
#